data_AF-A0A958M3E7-F1
#
_entry.id   AF-A0A958M3E7-F1
#
_cell.length_a   1.000
_cell.length_b   1.000
_cell.length_c   1.000
_cell.angle_alpha   90.00
_cell.angle_beta   90.00
_cell.angle_gamma   90.00
#
_symmetry.space_group_name_H-M   'P 1'
#
loop_
_entity.id
_entity.type
_entity.pdbx_description
1 polymer ?
#
loop_
_entity_poly.entity_id
_entity_poly.type
_entity_poly.pdbx_seq_one_letter_code
_entity_poly.pdbx_strand_id
1 'polypeptide(L)'
;MKPNTPTKREGPNDGRKVFRKKGTCSRTFFYLLNREFGHPKELEERASDSLAGGIMQEGFQCGMLWGASLAIGAEAYRKCENHDQAIAVAIRATQMVMKSFKNRESTIHCREITHCDFSSKLSMAKYFISGRFLHCFNLAQQWAPEAVQSAIEGLSDRENPIEPCLSCATETAKKMGASDEETIMVAGFAGGLGLSGSGCGALAAAIWLKSLKWCREVPEKYSMDNPYAKETLERFYQITGSKILCSEITGLHFKNIEEHTQYLNESGCVRLIGHLTKA
;
A
#
# COMPACT_ATOMS: atom_id res chain seq x y z
N MET A 1 -0.20 -35.01 -23.11
CA MET A 1 0.25 -34.04 -22.09
C MET A 1 1.72 -33.72 -22.36
N LYS A 2 2.05 -32.49 -22.77
CA LYS A 2 3.45 -32.08 -22.84
C LYS A 2 3.92 -31.76 -21.41
N PRO A 3 5.07 -32.27 -20.96
CA PRO A 3 5.59 -31.95 -19.64
C PRO A 3 5.82 -30.44 -19.54
N ASN A 4 5.28 -29.82 -18.49
CA ASN A 4 5.50 -28.41 -18.17
C ASN A 4 6.99 -28.23 -17.82
N THR A 5 7.74 -27.68 -18.76
CA THR A 5 9.08 -27.14 -18.49
C THR A 5 8.94 -26.10 -17.37
N PRO A 6 9.78 -26.14 -16.31
CA PRO A 6 9.76 -25.09 -15.29
C PRO A 6 10.06 -23.77 -15.99
N THR A 7 9.07 -22.89 -16.08
CA THR A 7 9.27 -21.53 -16.59
C THR A 7 10.32 -20.88 -15.70
N LYS A 8 11.50 -20.63 -16.27
CA LYS A 8 12.60 -19.89 -15.63
C LYS A 8 11.98 -18.64 -15.01
N ARG A 9 12.02 -18.49 -13.67
CA ARG A 9 11.48 -17.30 -13.00
C ARG A 9 12.14 -16.10 -13.67
N GLU A 10 11.36 -15.23 -14.31
CA GLU A 10 11.88 -14.07 -15.06
C GLU A 10 12.58 -13.04 -14.14
N GLY A 11 12.59 -13.29 -12.82
CA GLY A 11 13.06 -12.38 -11.79
C GLY A 11 12.25 -11.08 -11.78
N PRO A 12 12.62 -10.10 -10.95
CA PRO A 12 11.91 -8.82 -10.89
C PRO A 12 12.22 -7.88 -12.08
N ASN A 13 12.68 -8.41 -13.22
CA ASN A 13 13.13 -7.65 -14.38
C ASN A 13 12.03 -7.48 -15.45
N ASP A 14 10.77 -7.74 -15.12
CA ASP A 14 9.65 -7.69 -16.06
C ASP A 14 8.55 -6.69 -15.64
N GLY A 15 8.92 -5.68 -14.83
CA GLY A 15 7.97 -4.72 -14.24
C GLY A 15 7.03 -4.04 -15.25
N ARG A 16 7.52 -3.66 -16.44
CA ARG A 16 6.64 -3.08 -17.48
C ARG A 16 5.64 -4.10 -18.03
N LYS A 17 6.07 -5.33 -18.26
CA LYS A 17 5.22 -6.42 -18.78
C LYS A 17 4.13 -6.75 -17.78
N VAL A 18 4.48 -6.86 -16.50
CA VAL A 18 3.52 -7.09 -15.42
C VAL A 18 2.55 -5.92 -15.30
N PHE A 19 3.04 -4.67 -15.35
CA PHE A 19 2.15 -3.51 -15.25
C PHE A 19 1.12 -3.48 -16.38
N ARG A 20 1.52 -3.76 -17.63
CA ARG A 20 0.57 -3.88 -18.73
C ARG A 20 -0.48 -4.97 -18.51
N LYS A 21 -0.09 -6.08 -17.88
CA LYS A 21 -0.99 -7.21 -17.60
C LYS A 21 -1.94 -6.94 -16.44
N LYS A 22 -1.44 -6.34 -15.35
CA LYS A 22 -2.19 -6.14 -14.10
C LYS A 22 -2.99 -4.83 -14.09
N GLY A 23 -2.65 -3.87 -14.96
CA GLY A 23 -3.43 -2.66 -15.23
C GLY A 23 -3.18 -1.51 -14.26
N THR A 24 -2.84 -1.78 -13.00
CA THR A 24 -2.60 -0.74 -11.97
C THR A 24 -1.24 -0.88 -11.31
N CYS A 25 -0.66 0.24 -10.87
CA CYS A 25 0.68 0.26 -10.30
C CYS A 25 0.75 -0.44 -8.92
N SER A 26 -0.31 -0.35 -8.12
CA SER A 26 -0.42 -1.04 -6.83
C SER A 26 -0.51 -2.55 -6.99
N ARG A 27 -1.42 -3.05 -7.83
CA ARG A 27 -1.52 -4.49 -8.08
C ARG A 27 -0.26 -5.06 -8.71
N THR A 28 0.40 -4.28 -9.58
CA THR A 28 1.68 -4.66 -10.18
C THR A 28 2.72 -4.99 -9.12
N PHE A 29 2.96 -4.08 -8.18
CA PHE A 29 4.02 -4.26 -7.18
C PHE A 29 3.62 -5.23 -6.07
N PHE A 30 2.33 -5.31 -5.75
CA PHE A 30 1.86 -6.36 -4.85
C PHE A 30 2.10 -7.75 -5.47
N TYR A 31 1.70 -7.95 -6.72
CA TYR A 31 1.94 -9.21 -7.45
C TYR A 31 3.43 -9.51 -7.63
N LEU A 32 4.25 -8.53 -8.03
CA LEU A 32 5.68 -8.76 -8.27
C LEU A 32 6.36 -9.26 -6.99
N LEU A 33 6.18 -8.57 -5.87
CA LEU A 33 6.83 -8.96 -4.62
C LEU A 33 6.30 -10.31 -4.13
N ASN A 34 4.98 -10.54 -4.14
CA ASN A 34 4.42 -11.85 -3.78
C ASN A 34 4.96 -12.98 -4.66
N ARG A 35 5.11 -12.74 -5.98
CA ARG A 35 5.70 -13.71 -6.91
C ARG A 35 7.15 -14.04 -6.55
N GLU A 36 7.96 -13.02 -6.25
CA GLU A 36 9.36 -13.23 -5.86
C GLU A 36 9.49 -13.91 -4.49
N PHE A 37 8.58 -13.61 -3.54
CA PHE A 37 8.49 -14.32 -2.26
C PHE A 37 7.94 -15.75 -2.40
N GLY A 38 7.26 -16.06 -3.50
CA GLY A 38 6.69 -17.39 -3.77
C GLY A 38 5.26 -17.59 -3.24
N HIS A 39 4.57 -16.51 -2.89
CA HIS A 39 3.26 -16.54 -2.22
C HIS A 39 2.25 -15.60 -2.92
N PRO A 40 1.85 -15.88 -4.18
CA PRO A 40 0.85 -15.08 -4.90
C PRO A 40 -0.50 -15.05 -4.18
N LYS A 41 -1.17 -13.90 -4.24
CA LYS A 41 -2.46 -13.62 -3.59
C LYS A 41 -3.42 -12.88 -4.51
N GLU A 42 -3.97 -13.56 -5.50
CA GLU A 42 -4.67 -12.91 -6.62
C GLU A 42 -5.83 -12.00 -6.20
N LEU A 43 -6.62 -12.38 -5.19
CA LEU A 43 -7.76 -11.58 -4.73
C LEU A 43 -7.31 -10.32 -3.98
N GLU A 44 -6.37 -10.46 -3.06
CA GLU A 44 -5.76 -9.38 -2.29
C GLU A 44 -4.99 -8.40 -3.19
N GLU A 45 -4.25 -8.94 -4.16
CA GLU A 45 -3.56 -8.18 -5.19
C GLU A 45 -4.55 -7.38 -6.02
N ARG A 46 -5.66 -7.99 -6.48
CA ARG A 46 -6.70 -7.28 -7.23
C ARG A 46 -7.38 -6.19 -6.40
N ALA A 47 -7.63 -6.44 -5.12
CA ALA A 47 -8.21 -5.44 -4.21
C ALA A 47 -7.33 -4.18 -4.09
N SER A 48 -6.02 -4.30 -4.33
CA SER A 48 -5.13 -3.15 -4.31
C SER A 48 -5.27 -2.20 -5.50
N ASP A 49 -6.03 -2.54 -6.56
CA ASP A 49 -6.24 -1.62 -7.70
C ASP A 49 -6.76 -0.26 -7.23
N SER A 50 -7.62 -0.23 -6.20
CA SER A 50 -8.15 1.03 -5.63
C SER A 50 -7.05 1.97 -5.12
N LEU A 51 -5.90 1.45 -4.66
CA LEU A 51 -4.79 2.26 -4.14
C LEU A 51 -3.95 2.94 -5.24
N ALA A 52 -4.21 2.61 -6.51
CA ALA A 52 -3.50 3.22 -7.63
C ALA A 52 -3.89 4.69 -7.83
N GLY A 53 -2.97 5.45 -8.43
CA GLY A 53 -3.10 6.91 -8.55
C GLY A 53 -3.01 7.65 -7.21
N GLY A 54 -2.82 6.95 -6.10
CA GLY A 54 -2.25 7.49 -4.88
C GLY A 54 -3.03 7.25 -3.60
N ILE A 55 -4.32 6.95 -3.71
CA ILE A 55 -5.13 6.19 -2.74
C ILE A 55 -6.49 5.84 -3.35
N MET A 56 -7.03 6.71 -4.18
CA MET A 56 -8.09 6.44 -5.15
C MET A 56 -7.95 7.53 -6.22
N GLN A 57 -6.79 7.56 -6.88
CA GLN A 57 -6.42 8.63 -7.82
C GLN A 57 -6.29 10.05 -7.23
N GLU A 58 -6.26 10.17 -5.90
CA GLU A 58 -6.09 11.45 -5.19
C GLU A 58 -4.69 12.08 -5.29
N GLY A 59 -3.71 11.40 -5.88
CA GLY A 59 -2.41 11.97 -6.18
C GLY A 59 -1.37 11.91 -5.05
N PHE A 60 -1.70 11.27 -3.92
CA PHE A 60 -0.79 11.03 -2.80
C PHE A 60 0.18 9.86 -3.08
N GLN A 61 0.69 9.15 -2.07
CA GLN A 61 1.71 8.09 -2.19
C GLN A 61 1.54 7.20 -3.42
N CYS A 62 2.60 7.01 -4.21
CA CYS A 62 2.56 6.20 -5.42
C CYS A 62 2.00 4.81 -5.14
N GLY A 63 1.07 4.34 -5.99
CA GLY A 63 0.46 3.02 -5.86
C GLY A 63 1.48 1.88 -5.81
N MET A 64 2.63 2.00 -6.47
CA MET A 64 3.70 0.99 -6.41
C MET A 64 4.19 0.76 -4.96
N LEU A 65 4.26 1.82 -4.15
CA LEU A 65 4.67 1.77 -2.74
C LEU A 65 3.59 1.10 -1.88
N TRP A 66 2.32 1.45 -2.08
CA TRP A 66 1.18 0.81 -1.40
C TRP A 66 1.14 -0.69 -1.67
N GLY A 67 1.27 -1.08 -2.94
CA GLY A 67 1.30 -2.49 -3.34
C GLY A 67 2.49 -3.26 -2.77
N ALA A 68 3.69 -2.67 -2.81
CA ALA A 68 4.88 -3.28 -2.23
C ALA A 68 4.76 -3.46 -0.71
N SER A 69 4.20 -2.48 0.00
CA SER A 69 3.99 -2.56 1.46
C SER A 69 2.98 -3.64 1.86
N LEU A 70 1.92 -3.87 1.06
CA LEU A 70 1.00 -5.01 1.28
C LEU A 70 1.72 -6.36 1.15
N ALA A 71 2.58 -6.52 0.14
CA ALA A 71 3.38 -7.73 -0.04
C ALA A 71 4.35 -7.96 1.13
N ILE A 72 4.99 -6.88 1.59
CA ILE A 72 5.87 -6.89 2.76
C ILE A 72 5.11 -7.35 4.00
N GLY A 73 3.93 -6.80 4.27
CA GLY A 73 3.12 -7.21 5.42
C GLY A 73 2.70 -8.68 5.33
N ALA A 74 2.27 -9.14 4.15
CA ALA A 74 1.95 -10.56 3.93
C ALA A 74 3.13 -11.48 4.24
N GLU A 75 4.34 -11.07 3.86
CA GLU A 75 5.55 -11.85 4.07
C GLU A 75 6.08 -11.76 5.51
N ALA A 76 5.93 -10.60 6.16
CA ALA A 76 6.24 -10.42 7.57
C ALA A 76 5.37 -11.34 8.44
N TYR A 77 4.07 -11.46 8.14
CA TYR A 77 3.18 -12.41 8.82
C TYR A 77 3.67 -13.85 8.77
N ARG A 78 4.27 -14.29 7.66
CA ARG A 78 4.79 -15.66 7.51
C ARG A 78 6.11 -15.90 8.24
N LYS A 79 6.94 -14.86 8.33
CA LYS A 79 8.34 -14.99 8.79
C LYS A 79 8.56 -14.65 10.25
N CYS A 80 7.62 -13.94 10.86
CA CYS A 80 7.71 -13.49 12.24
C CYS A 80 6.96 -14.44 13.17
N GLU A 81 7.39 -14.47 14.43
CA GLU A 81 6.87 -15.37 15.47
C GLU A 81 5.56 -14.86 16.08
N ASN A 82 5.38 -13.53 16.09
CA ASN A 82 4.24 -12.87 16.71
C ASN A 82 3.86 -11.59 15.95
N HIS A 83 2.68 -11.04 16.28
CA HIS A 83 2.12 -9.86 15.61
C HIS A 83 2.95 -8.60 15.84
N ASP A 84 3.47 -8.36 17.05
CA ASP A 84 4.25 -7.15 17.34
C ASP A 84 5.54 -7.09 16.50
N GLN A 85 6.25 -8.22 16.41
CA GLN A 85 7.41 -8.39 15.54
C GLN A 85 7.01 -8.19 14.08
N ALA A 86 5.91 -8.81 13.62
CA ALA A 86 5.46 -8.69 12.24
C ALA A 86 5.11 -7.24 11.86
N ILE A 87 4.46 -6.49 12.76
CA ILE A 87 4.16 -5.07 12.57
C ILE A 87 5.45 -4.26 12.48
N ALA A 88 6.37 -4.44 13.42
CA ALA A 88 7.63 -3.69 13.44
C ALA A 88 8.47 -3.95 12.18
N VAL A 89 8.61 -5.22 11.79
CA VAL A 89 9.32 -5.63 10.57
C VAL A 89 8.65 -5.05 9.33
N ALA A 90 7.31 -5.13 9.22
CA ALA A 90 6.60 -4.59 8.07
C ALA A 90 6.77 -3.07 7.92
N ILE A 91 6.78 -2.31 9.02
CA ILE A 91 7.02 -0.86 9.02
C ILE A 91 8.45 -0.56 8.56
N ARG A 92 9.46 -1.19 9.16
CA ARG A 92 10.88 -0.96 8.83
C ARG A 92 11.20 -1.36 7.39
N ALA A 93 10.72 -2.52 6.94
CA ALA A 93 10.89 -2.96 5.55
C ALA A 93 10.20 -2.01 4.57
N THR A 94 9.02 -1.50 4.92
CA THR A 94 8.34 -0.46 4.13
C THR A 94 9.18 0.82 4.06
N GLN A 95 9.79 1.27 5.17
CA GLN A 95 10.70 2.43 5.17
C GLN A 95 11.89 2.25 4.22
N MET A 96 12.47 1.04 4.16
CA MET A 96 13.56 0.74 3.22
C MET A 96 13.11 0.83 1.76
N VAL A 97 11.95 0.24 1.43
CA VAL A 97 11.35 0.34 0.09
C VAL A 97 11.00 1.79 -0.27
N MET A 98 10.44 2.55 0.68
CA MET A 98 10.15 3.98 0.53
C MET A 98 11.43 4.79 0.21
N LYS A 99 12.52 4.53 0.94
CA LYS A 99 13.82 5.18 0.71
C LYS A 99 14.39 4.83 -0.66
N SER A 100 14.35 3.56 -1.04
CA SER A 100 14.75 3.08 -2.36
C SER A 100 13.99 3.80 -3.48
N PHE A 101 12.65 3.88 -3.36
CA PHE A 101 11.82 4.60 -4.32
C PHE A 101 12.15 6.10 -4.40
N LYS A 102 12.26 6.77 -3.25
CA LYS A 102 12.54 8.21 -3.18
C LYS A 102 13.91 8.54 -3.79
N ASN A 103 14.91 7.69 -3.61
CA ASN A 103 16.23 7.86 -4.24
C ASN A 103 16.16 7.78 -5.77
N ARG A 104 15.26 6.94 -6.31
CA ARG A 104 15.07 6.77 -7.75
C ARG A 104 14.22 7.87 -8.38
N GLU A 105 13.08 8.19 -7.79
CA GLU A 105 12.06 9.06 -8.39
C GLU A 105 12.09 10.49 -7.83
N SER A 106 12.92 10.77 -6.82
CA SER A 106 13.02 12.05 -6.09
C SER A 106 11.76 12.49 -5.33
N THR A 107 10.63 11.83 -5.55
CA THR A 107 9.37 12.01 -4.83
C THR A 107 8.68 10.67 -4.59
N ILE A 108 7.70 10.68 -3.69
CA ILE A 108 6.85 9.53 -3.36
C ILE A 108 5.39 9.81 -3.73
N HIS A 109 5.03 11.02 -4.14
CA HIS A 109 3.66 11.42 -4.43
C HIS A 109 3.31 11.25 -5.91
N CYS A 110 2.22 10.55 -6.18
CA CYS A 110 1.76 10.18 -7.52
C CYS A 110 1.49 11.41 -8.39
N ARG A 111 0.90 12.49 -7.85
CA ARG A 111 0.63 13.72 -8.61
C ARG A 111 1.92 14.39 -9.08
N GLU A 112 2.96 14.40 -8.25
CA GLU A 112 4.28 14.92 -8.62
C GLU A 112 4.97 14.03 -9.67
N ILE A 113 4.78 12.72 -9.61
CA ILE A 113 5.32 11.78 -10.61
C ILE A 113 4.57 11.94 -11.94
N THR A 114 3.26 12.02 -11.89
CA THR A 114 2.41 11.95 -13.09
C THR A 114 2.12 13.31 -13.71
N HIS A 115 2.36 14.40 -12.96
CA HIS A 115 1.89 15.75 -13.29
C HIS A 115 0.39 15.79 -13.61
N CYS A 116 -0.38 14.88 -12.98
CA CYS A 116 -1.78 14.65 -13.29
C CYS A 116 -2.63 14.82 -12.04
N ASP A 117 -3.64 15.68 -12.15
CA ASP A 117 -4.80 15.66 -11.28
C ASP A 117 -5.88 14.81 -11.94
N PHE A 118 -6.02 13.57 -11.47
CA PHE A 118 -6.93 12.60 -12.06
C PHE A 118 -8.41 12.98 -11.91
N SER A 119 -8.76 13.92 -11.01
CA SER A 119 -10.11 14.46 -10.92
C SER A 119 -10.46 15.41 -12.09
N SER A 120 -9.44 15.92 -12.79
CA SER A 120 -9.58 16.88 -13.88
C SER A 120 -9.47 16.21 -15.25
N LYS A 121 -10.57 16.22 -16.02
CA LYS A 121 -10.60 15.69 -17.40
C LYS A 121 -9.54 16.32 -18.31
N LEU A 122 -9.27 17.61 -18.13
CA LEU A 122 -8.24 18.33 -18.89
C LEU A 122 -6.83 17.86 -18.50
N SER A 123 -6.57 17.68 -17.20
CA SER A 123 -5.28 17.16 -16.73
C SER A 123 -5.06 15.72 -17.21
N MET A 124 -6.10 14.88 -17.14
CA MET A 124 -6.06 13.51 -17.66
C MET A 124 -5.79 13.46 -19.17
N ALA A 125 -6.43 14.33 -19.97
CA ALA A 125 -6.13 14.43 -21.41
C ALA A 125 -4.65 14.80 -21.66
N LYS A 126 -4.11 15.78 -20.92
CA LYS A 126 -2.68 16.15 -20.99
C LYS A 126 -1.76 15.01 -20.61
N TYR A 127 -2.10 14.23 -19.57
CA TYR A 127 -1.33 13.06 -19.14
C TYR A 127 -1.18 12.01 -20.25
N PHE A 128 -2.25 11.75 -21.02
CA PHE A 128 -2.18 10.86 -22.18
C PHE A 128 -1.43 11.47 -23.37
N ILE A 129 -1.75 12.72 -23.74
CA ILE A 129 -1.13 13.39 -24.91
C ILE A 129 0.37 13.56 -24.73
N SER A 130 0.83 13.91 -23.53
CA SER A 130 2.25 14.06 -23.22
C SER A 130 3.00 12.73 -23.15
N GLY A 131 2.30 11.59 -23.14
CA GLY A 131 2.90 10.28 -22.93
C GLY A 131 3.43 10.06 -21.51
N ARG A 132 3.06 10.90 -20.53
CA ARG A 132 3.61 10.82 -19.16
C ARG A 132 3.32 9.49 -18.47
N PHE A 133 2.26 8.77 -18.86
CA PHE A 133 2.01 7.40 -18.40
C PHE A 133 3.14 6.41 -18.71
N LEU A 134 3.91 6.64 -19.79
CA LEU A 134 5.09 5.84 -20.12
C LEU A 134 6.18 5.98 -19.06
N HIS A 135 6.25 7.13 -18.36
CA HIS A 135 7.15 7.30 -17.21
C HIS A 135 6.82 6.30 -16.11
N CYS A 136 5.55 6.11 -15.75
CA CYS A 136 5.14 5.11 -14.76
C CYS A 136 5.48 3.68 -15.21
N PHE A 137 5.34 3.36 -16.49
CA PHE A 137 5.77 2.06 -17.03
C PHE A 137 7.29 1.86 -16.97
N ASN A 138 8.07 2.91 -17.21
CA ASN A 138 9.53 2.89 -17.13
C ASN A 138 9.99 2.77 -15.68
N LEU A 139 9.37 3.53 -14.78
CA LEU A 139 9.64 3.48 -13.35
C LEU A 139 9.34 2.07 -12.80
N ALA A 140 8.21 1.47 -13.17
CA ALA A 140 7.90 0.10 -12.77
C ALA A 140 8.97 -0.91 -13.24
N GLN A 141 9.47 -0.76 -14.47
CA GLN A 141 10.51 -1.62 -15.01
C GLN A 141 11.85 -1.48 -14.28
N GLN A 142 12.24 -0.24 -13.98
CA GLN A 142 13.55 0.07 -13.41
C GLN A 142 13.58 -0.17 -11.91
N TRP A 143 12.48 0.11 -11.21
CA TRP A 143 12.40 0.01 -9.76
C TRP A 143 12.06 -1.39 -9.25
N ALA A 144 11.44 -2.26 -10.06
CA ALA A 144 11.03 -3.60 -9.61
C ALA A 144 12.16 -4.42 -8.96
N PRO A 145 13.39 -4.49 -9.51
CA PRO A 145 14.50 -5.19 -8.86
C PRO A 145 14.91 -4.56 -7.53
N GLU A 146 14.97 -3.23 -7.46
CA GLU A 146 15.30 -2.49 -6.24
C GLU A 146 14.24 -2.64 -5.16
N ALA A 147 12.96 -2.62 -5.53
CA ALA A 147 11.85 -2.82 -4.61
C ALA A 147 11.91 -4.20 -3.96
N VAL A 148 12.15 -5.24 -4.76
CA VAL A 148 12.28 -6.62 -4.26
C VAL A 148 13.51 -6.76 -3.38
N GLN A 149 14.66 -6.24 -3.79
CA GLN A 149 15.88 -6.29 -2.99
C GLN A 149 15.71 -5.58 -1.65
N SER A 150 15.21 -4.33 -1.65
CA SER A 150 14.97 -3.57 -0.42
C SER A 150 13.94 -4.23 0.50
N ALA A 151 12.92 -4.88 -0.06
CA ALA A 151 11.95 -5.64 0.73
C ALA A 151 12.59 -6.89 1.36
N ILE A 152 13.40 -7.65 0.62
CA ILE A 152 14.11 -8.83 1.16
C ILE A 152 15.05 -8.42 2.28
N GLU A 153 15.84 -7.36 2.09
CA GLU A 153 16.74 -6.83 3.12
C GLU A 153 15.97 -6.41 4.37
N GLY A 154 14.89 -5.64 4.22
CA GLY A 154 14.08 -5.19 5.34
C GLY A 154 13.34 -6.31 6.09
N LEU A 155 12.99 -7.39 5.39
CA LEU A 155 12.38 -8.59 5.98
C LEU A 155 13.42 -9.53 6.65
N SER A 156 14.72 -9.27 6.46
CA SER A 156 15.79 -10.10 7.01
C SER A 156 16.11 -9.74 8.46
N ASP A 157 15.95 -8.47 8.83
CA ASP A 157 16.05 -8.01 10.20
C ASP A 157 14.73 -8.27 10.94
N ARG A 158 14.79 -9.19 11.92
CA ARG A 158 13.62 -9.67 12.67
C ARG A 158 13.81 -9.47 14.17
N GLU A 159 14.44 -8.39 14.58
CA GLU A 159 14.52 -8.08 16.01
C GLU A 159 13.12 -7.93 16.62
N ASN A 160 12.91 -8.63 17.74
CA ASN A 160 11.70 -8.49 18.52
C ASN A 160 11.63 -7.08 19.13
N PRO A 161 10.49 -6.39 19.03
CA PRO A 161 10.33 -5.10 19.69
C PRO A 161 10.34 -5.29 21.22
N ILE A 162 10.86 -4.30 21.93
CA ILE A 162 10.93 -4.30 23.39
C ILE A 162 9.54 -4.08 24.00
N GLU A 163 8.71 -3.27 23.34
CA GLU A 163 7.35 -2.93 23.75
C GLU A 163 6.33 -3.39 22.68
N PRO A 164 5.05 -3.55 23.04
CA PRO A 164 3.99 -3.83 22.07
C PRO A 164 3.99 -2.83 20.92
N CYS A 165 3.73 -3.30 19.69
CA CYS A 165 3.86 -2.50 18.49
C CYS A 165 2.48 -2.27 17.85
N LEU A 166 2.08 -1.01 17.68
CA LEU A 166 0.78 -0.67 17.12
C LEU A 166 0.89 -0.01 15.74
N SER A 167 -0.04 -0.37 14.84
CA SER A 167 -0.25 0.30 13.56
C SER A 167 -1.69 0.79 13.42
N CYS A 168 -1.88 2.05 13.01
CA CYS A 168 -3.22 2.62 12.83
C CYS A 168 -4.02 1.84 11.76
N ALA A 169 -3.30 1.26 10.80
CA ALA A 169 -3.86 0.42 9.76
C ALA A 169 -4.24 -0.97 10.28
N THR A 170 -3.41 -1.60 11.14
CA THR A 170 -3.76 -2.89 11.75
C THR A 170 -4.98 -2.75 12.67
N GLU A 171 -5.03 -1.68 13.46
CA GLU A 171 -6.19 -1.41 14.34
C GLU A 171 -7.48 -1.16 13.52
N THR A 172 -7.35 -0.49 12.37
CA THR A 172 -8.46 -0.37 11.42
C THR A 172 -8.89 -1.73 10.88
N ALA A 173 -7.94 -2.57 10.45
CA ALA A 173 -8.23 -3.89 9.90
C ALA A 173 -8.89 -4.82 10.91
N LYS A 174 -8.35 -4.92 12.13
CA LYS A 174 -8.94 -5.69 13.25
C LYS A 174 -10.38 -5.28 13.48
N LYS A 175 -10.64 -3.98 13.57
CA LYS A 175 -11.98 -3.45 13.85
C LYS A 175 -12.97 -3.66 12.69
N MET A 176 -12.48 -3.88 11.47
CA MET A 176 -13.28 -4.28 10.31
C MET A 176 -13.51 -5.79 10.22
N GLY A 177 -12.97 -6.59 11.15
CA GLY A 177 -13.10 -8.06 11.15
C GLY A 177 -12.20 -8.75 10.15
N ALA A 178 -11.06 -8.15 9.80
CA ALA A 178 -10.05 -8.78 8.95
C ALA A 178 -9.41 -10.00 9.64
N SER A 179 -8.89 -10.94 8.87
CA SER A 179 -8.06 -12.03 9.39
C SER A 179 -6.73 -11.52 9.96
N ASP A 180 -6.01 -12.37 10.70
CA ASP A 180 -4.68 -12.02 11.22
C ASP A 180 -3.70 -11.69 10.08
N GLU A 181 -3.69 -12.47 9.01
CA GLU A 181 -2.85 -12.20 7.84
C GLU A 181 -3.22 -10.85 7.19
N GLU A 182 -4.51 -10.61 6.93
CA GLU A 182 -4.99 -9.34 6.35
C GLU A 182 -4.67 -8.13 7.24
N THR A 183 -4.73 -8.31 8.55
CA THR A 183 -4.39 -7.30 9.54
C THR A 183 -2.91 -6.93 9.44
N ILE A 184 -2.01 -7.91 9.38
CA ILE A 184 -0.57 -7.66 9.28
C ILE A 184 -0.17 -7.16 7.89
N MET A 185 -0.88 -7.54 6.84
CA MET A 185 -0.64 -7.04 5.47
C MET A 185 -0.65 -5.52 5.37
N VAL A 186 -1.49 -4.84 6.14
CA VAL A 186 -1.58 -3.38 6.13
C VAL A 186 -0.65 -2.70 7.16
N ALA A 187 0.13 -3.46 7.94
CA ALA A 187 0.92 -2.91 9.04
C ALA A 187 1.90 -1.81 8.60
N GLY A 188 2.55 -2.00 7.44
CA GLY A 188 3.47 -1.03 6.85
C GLY A 188 2.84 0.32 6.50
N PHE A 189 1.51 0.44 6.49
CA PHE A 189 0.80 1.69 6.24
C PHE A 189 0.86 2.67 7.43
N ALA A 190 1.39 2.24 8.59
CA ALA A 190 1.52 3.04 9.80
C ALA A 190 2.04 4.46 9.54
N GLY A 191 1.49 5.45 10.24
CA GLY A 191 1.94 6.84 10.19
C GLY A 191 2.02 7.47 8.79
N GLY A 192 1.19 7.02 7.84
CA GLY A 192 1.19 7.54 6.48
C GLY A 192 2.15 6.82 5.52
N LEU A 193 2.20 5.49 5.62
CA LEU A 193 3.13 4.58 4.91
C LEU A 193 4.58 4.71 5.38
N GLY A 194 5.03 3.73 6.18
CA GLY A 194 6.37 3.70 6.75
C GLY A 194 6.67 4.92 7.63
N LEU A 195 5.67 5.45 8.35
CA LEU A 195 5.79 6.65 9.19
C LEU A 195 6.15 7.94 8.44
N SER A 196 5.96 7.99 7.11
CA SER A 196 6.38 9.14 6.32
C SER A 196 5.56 10.42 6.56
N GLY A 197 4.46 10.35 7.33
CA GLY A 197 3.53 11.46 7.52
C GLY A 197 2.59 11.68 6.34
N SER A 198 2.64 10.83 5.32
CA SER A 198 1.90 11.06 4.10
C SER A 198 0.51 10.41 4.10
N GLY A 199 -0.06 10.01 2.95
CA GLY A 199 -1.46 9.57 2.83
C GLY A 199 -1.88 8.60 3.93
N CYS A 200 -3.02 8.88 4.59
CA CYS A 200 -3.45 8.21 5.81
C CYS A 200 -3.52 6.68 5.67
N GLY A 201 -2.75 5.98 6.51
CA GLY A 201 -2.70 4.52 6.51
C GLY A 201 -4.00 3.83 6.91
N ALA A 202 -4.74 4.42 7.87
CA ALA A 202 -6.06 3.90 8.28
C ALA A 202 -7.07 3.97 7.12
N LEU A 203 -7.08 5.08 6.37
CA LEU A 203 -7.92 5.22 5.16
C LEU A 203 -7.54 4.17 4.11
N ALA A 204 -6.24 4.04 3.81
CA ALA A 204 -5.73 3.09 2.83
C ALA A 204 -6.12 1.65 3.17
N ALA A 205 -6.00 1.26 4.44
CA ALA A 205 -6.40 -0.05 4.93
C ALA A 205 -7.92 -0.29 4.77
N ALA A 206 -8.74 0.69 5.17
CA ALA A 206 -10.19 0.59 5.04
C ALA A 206 -10.65 0.45 3.58
N ILE A 207 -10.08 1.27 2.68
CA ILE A 207 -10.34 1.19 1.24
C ILE A 207 -9.94 -0.18 0.70
N TRP A 208 -8.73 -0.66 1.01
CA TRP A 208 -8.26 -1.96 0.54
C TRP A 208 -9.14 -3.11 1.03
N LEU A 209 -9.56 -3.11 2.31
CA LEU A 209 -10.44 -4.15 2.87
C LEU A 209 -11.85 -4.12 2.27
N LYS A 210 -12.42 -2.93 2.04
CA LYS A 210 -13.71 -2.80 1.34
C LYS A 210 -13.60 -3.27 -0.11
N SER A 211 -12.46 -3.02 -0.77
CA SER A 211 -12.17 -3.55 -2.11
C SER A 211 -11.91 -5.04 -2.12
N LEU A 212 -11.34 -5.61 -1.06
CA LEU A 212 -11.18 -7.04 -0.91
C LEU A 212 -12.52 -7.74 -0.73
N LYS A 213 -13.41 -7.19 0.11
CA LYS A 213 -14.80 -7.64 0.22
C LYS A 213 -15.50 -7.61 -1.12
N TRP A 214 -15.42 -6.49 -1.84
CA TRP A 214 -16.02 -6.36 -3.16
C TRP A 214 -15.45 -7.36 -4.17
N CYS A 215 -14.13 -7.57 -4.18
CA CYS A 215 -13.49 -8.58 -5.02
C CYS A 215 -13.99 -10.01 -4.73
N ARG A 216 -14.34 -10.32 -3.48
CA ARG A 216 -14.93 -11.62 -3.11
C ARG A 216 -16.35 -11.77 -3.65
N GLU A 217 -17.12 -10.68 -3.65
CA GLU A 217 -18.52 -10.63 -4.10
C GLU A 217 -18.66 -10.54 -5.62
N VAL A 218 -17.73 -9.84 -6.29
CA VAL A 218 -17.78 -9.52 -7.73
C VAL A 218 -16.51 -10.03 -8.42
N PRO A 219 -16.55 -11.23 -9.01
CA PRO A 219 -15.44 -11.76 -9.78
C PRO A 219 -15.13 -10.91 -11.02
N GLU A 220 -13.86 -10.91 -11.42
CA GLU A 220 -13.36 -10.45 -12.73
C GLU A 220 -13.46 -8.95 -13.06
N LYS A 221 -14.21 -8.14 -12.31
CA LYS A 221 -14.21 -6.67 -12.49
C LYS A 221 -13.00 -6.00 -11.81
N TYR A 222 -12.60 -4.85 -12.35
CA TYR A 222 -11.56 -3.99 -11.75
C TYR A 222 -12.05 -3.39 -10.43
N SER A 223 -11.25 -3.48 -9.36
CA SER A 223 -11.67 -2.98 -8.03
C SER A 223 -11.64 -1.46 -7.88
N MET A 224 -11.19 -0.74 -8.91
CA MET A 224 -11.20 0.72 -8.92
C MET A 224 -12.63 1.30 -8.96
N ASP A 225 -13.59 0.59 -9.56
CA ASP A 225 -14.98 1.04 -9.67
C ASP A 225 -15.85 0.59 -8.47
N ASN A 226 -15.21 0.10 -7.39
CA ASN A 226 -15.91 -0.39 -6.22
C ASN A 226 -16.63 0.76 -5.47
N PRO A 227 -17.97 0.72 -5.33
CA PRO A 227 -18.71 1.76 -4.62
C PRO A 227 -18.34 1.85 -3.12
N TYR A 228 -17.95 0.74 -2.48
CA TYR A 228 -17.60 0.73 -1.06
C TYR A 228 -16.32 1.54 -0.77
N ALA A 229 -15.35 1.51 -1.69
CA ALA A 229 -14.12 2.28 -1.56
C ALA A 229 -14.42 3.79 -1.68
N LYS A 230 -15.25 4.17 -2.65
CA LYS A 230 -15.68 5.56 -2.85
C LYS A 230 -16.42 6.11 -1.63
N GLU A 231 -17.38 5.37 -1.12
CA GLU A 231 -18.12 5.75 0.10
C GLU A 231 -17.17 5.93 1.31
N THR A 232 -16.18 5.04 1.44
CA THR A 232 -15.17 5.13 2.51
C THR A 232 -14.37 6.43 2.41
N LEU A 233 -13.96 6.83 1.20
CA LEU A 233 -13.25 8.08 0.97
C LEU A 233 -14.13 9.31 1.27
N GLU A 234 -15.39 9.29 0.84
CA GLU A 234 -16.34 10.38 1.10
C GLU A 234 -16.59 10.56 2.60
N ARG A 235 -16.84 9.45 3.34
CA ARG A 235 -16.96 9.47 4.81
C ARG A 235 -15.70 10.04 5.46
N PHE A 236 -14.53 9.63 5.00
CA PHE A 236 -13.25 10.13 5.51
C PHE A 236 -13.12 11.64 5.34
N TYR A 237 -13.44 12.18 4.15
CA TYR A 237 -13.37 13.62 3.90
C TYR A 237 -14.28 14.45 4.80
N GLN A 238 -15.46 13.95 5.11
CA GLN A 238 -16.39 14.64 6.02
C GLN A 238 -15.78 14.83 7.43
N ILE A 239 -14.88 13.94 7.85
CA ILE A 239 -14.32 13.94 9.21
C ILE A 239 -12.98 14.67 9.27
N THR A 240 -12.19 14.62 8.19
CA THR A 240 -10.86 15.24 8.14
C THR A 240 -10.85 16.62 7.50
N GLY A 241 -12.00 17.09 6.98
CA GLY A 241 -12.05 18.33 6.20
C GLY A 241 -11.22 18.21 4.92
N SER A 242 -11.33 17.08 4.24
CA SER A 242 -10.61 16.74 3.01
C SER A 242 -9.08 16.57 3.13
N LYS A 243 -8.50 16.69 4.32
CA LYS A 243 -7.08 16.38 4.56
C LYS A 243 -6.83 14.88 4.43
N ILE A 244 -5.80 14.49 3.68
CA ILE A 244 -5.38 13.08 3.51
C ILE A 244 -4.02 12.79 4.14
N LEU A 245 -3.11 13.77 4.18
CA LEU A 245 -1.78 13.57 4.76
C LEU A 245 -1.91 13.28 6.25
N CYS A 246 -1.28 12.20 6.71
CA CYS A 246 -1.27 11.78 8.10
C CYS A 246 -0.74 12.90 8.99
N SER A 247 0.33 13.58 8.58
CA SER A 247 0.91 14.68 9.34
C SER A 247 -0.02 15.89 9.47
N GLU A 248 -0.86 16.16 8.46
CA GLU A 248 -1.86 17.23 8.55
C GLU A 248 -3.07 16.85 9.41
N ILE A 249 -3.39 15.55 9.47
CA ILE A 249 -4.49 15.01 10.27
C ILE A 249 -4.08 14.91 11.74
N THR A 250 -2.87 14.41 12.02
CA THR A 250 -2.38 14.20 13.39
C THR A 250 -1.67 15.42 13.96
N GLY A 251 -1.16 16.31 13.10
CA GLY A 251 -0.25 17.40 13.48
C GLY A 251 1.16 16.92 13.80
N LEU A 252 1.51 15.66 13.52
CA LEU A 252 2.75 15.01 13.93
C LEU A 252 3.48 14.35 12.77
N HIS A 253 4.80 14.34 12.86
CA HIS A 253 5.68 13.47 12.06
C HIS A 253 6.36 12.49 13.01
N PHE A 254 5.94 11.22 12.96
CA PHE A 254 6.49 10.17 13.81
C PHE A 254 7.90 9.81 13.36
N LYS A 255 8.86 9.86 14.27
CA LYS A 255 10.27 9.53 13.97
C LYS A 255 10.54 8.04 14.02
N ASN A 256 9.78 7.32 14.83
CA ASN A 256 9.97 5.90 15.08
C ASN A 256 8.63 5.22 15.45
N ILE A 257 8.68 3.90 15.61
CA ILE A 257 7.52 3.06 15.87
C ILE A 257 6.95 3.36 17.27
N GLU A 258 7.83 3.67 18.22
CA GLU A 258 7.50 3.94 19.62
C GLU A 258 6.64 5.20 19.75
N GLU A 259 7.02 6.30 19.09
CA GLU A 259 6.23 7.55 19.04
C GLU A 259 4.85 7.33 18.41
N HIS A 260 4.78 6.54 17.32
CA HIS A 260 3.52 6.22 16.67
C HIS A 260 2.63 5.34 17.57
N THR A 261 3.20 4.33 18.23
CA THR A 261 2.52 3.45 19.18
C THR A 261 2.00 4.25 20.37
N GLN A 262 2.82 5.11 20.96
CA GLN A 262 2.42 5.99 22.07
C GLN A 262 1.23 6.87 21.66
N TYR A 263 1.29 7.50 20.48
CA TYR A 263 0.19 8.30 19.98
C TYR A 263 -1.12 7.52 19.89
N LEU A 264 -1.09 6.25 19.44
CA LEU A 264 -2.29 5.40 19.40
C LEU A 264 -2.79 5.02 20.80
N ASN A 265 -1.89 4.71 21.73
CA ASN A 265 -2.23 4.41 23.13
C ASN A 265 -2.89 5.61 23.82
N GLU A 266 -2.50 6.82 23.47
CA GLU A 266 -3.11 8.08 23.94
C GLU A 266 -4.40 8.44 23.19
N SER A 267 -5.10 7.44 22.64
CA SER A 267 -6.34 7.57 21.85
C SER A 267 -6.18 8.30 20.51
N GLY A 268 -4.96 8.45 20.00
CA GLY A 268 -4.68 8.95 18.66
C GLY A 268 -5.38 8.13 17.58
N CYS A 269 -5.88 8.81 16.54
CA CYS A 269 -6.67 8.21 15.45
C CYS A 269 -7.96 7.47 15.85
N VAL A 270 -8.29 7.26 17.13
CA VAL A 270 -9.43 6.43 17.58
C VAL A 270 -10.75 6.89 16.97
N ARG A 271 -11.01 8.21 16.94
CA ARG A 271 -12.20 8.78 16.31
C ARG A 271 -12.25 8.45 14.82
N LEU A 272 -11.15 8.69 14.10
CA LEU A 272 -11.05 8.45 12.67
C LEU A 272 -11.28 6.97 12.32
N ILE A 273 -10.58 6.06 13.01
CA ILE A 273 -10.73 4.62 12.86
C ILE A 273 -12.17 4.20 13.18
N GLY A 274 -12.75 4.74 14.26
CA GLY A 274 -14.13 4.47 14.64
C GLY A 274 -15.16 4.90 13.59
N HIS A 275 -14.88 5.89 12.76
CA HIS A 275 -15.75 6.27 11.65
C HIS A 275 -15.52 5.44 10.39
N LEU A 276 -14.26 5.14 10.05
CA LEU A 276 -13.91 4.30 8.90
C LEU A 276 -14.45 2.86 9.00
N THR A 277 -14.59 2.38 10.24
CA THR A 277 -15.01 1.00 10.53
C THR A 277 -16.52 0.84 10.77
N LYS A 278 -17.30 1.93 10.69
CA LYS A 278 -18.77 1.81 10.73
C LYS A 278 -19.28 1.07 9.49
N ALA A 279 -20.19 0.12 9.72
CA ALA A 279 -20.80 -0.70 8.68
C ALA A 279 -21.33 0.14 7.51
#